data_AF-A0A401M841-F1
#
_entry.id   AF-A0A401M841-F1
#
_cell.length_a   1.000
_cell.length_b   1.000
_cell.length_c   1.000
_cell.angle_alpha   90.00
_cell.angle_beta   90.00
_cell.angle_gamma   90.00
#
_symmetry.space_group_name_H-M   'P 1'
#
loop_
_entity.id
_entity.type
_entity.pdbx_description
1 polymer ?
#
loop_
_entity_poly.entity_id
_entity_poly.type
_entity_poly.pdbx_seq_one_letter_code
_entity_poly.pdbx_strand_id
1 'polypeptide(L)'
;MWDFLGEALSDPVSALLVSAERSLAAEFPPQAQARTVLAAIGSGERTFTNIARAAGGIAATPLQRALELLTDKRIVAAELPVSLRPSKDRRYRVADPYLRFWLHLLGPSMEEIERGRGDLTLARIRENWTSWRGRAVEPLVREALARTLPDDRLPAAPAVGGYWTRTNDVEIDIVGADGRRGTRVGERDQAEQTLEFGFNVQR
;
A
#
# COMPACT_ATOMS: atom_id res chain seq x y z
N MET A 1 -9.54 -19.03 -9.18
CA MET A 1 -9.27 -18.09 -8.07
C MET A 1 -10.35 -18.18 -7.00
N TRP A 2 -11.62 -17.96 -7.35
CA TRP A 2 -12.70 -18.03 -6.35
C TRP A 2 -12.86 -19.41 -5.73
N ASP A 3 -12.69 -20.48 -6.51
CA ASP A 3 -12.78 -21.84 -6.00
C ASP A 3 -11.67 -22.11 -4.99
N PHE A 4 -10.44 -21.70 -5.30
CA PHE A 4 -9.30 -21.74 -4.37
C PHE A 4 -9.59 -20.98 -3.08
N LEU A 5 -10.13 -19.75 -3.16
CA LEU A 5 -10.47 -18.99 -1.97
C LEU A 5 -11.61 -19.65 -1.18
N GLY A 6 -12.62 -20.20 -1.86
CA GLY A 6 -13.72 -20.92 -1.21
C GLY A 6 -13.23 -22.14 -0.44
N GLU A 7 -12.36 -22.95 -1.07
CA GLU A 7 -11.73 -24.10 -0.43
C GLU A 7 -10.87 -23.66 0.77
N ALA A 8 -9.97 -22.69 0.57
CA ALA A 8 -9.09 -22.22 1.63
C ALA A 8 -9.83 -21.56 2.81
N LEU A 9 -10.94 -20.87 2.57
CA LEU A 9 -11.75 -20.24 3.63
C LEU A 9 -12.70 -21.22 4.31
N SER A 10 -12.92 -22.40 3.75
CA SER A 10 -13.71 -23.47 4.39
C SER A 10 -12.92 -24.26 5.43
N ASP A 11 -11.59 -24.15 5.40
CA ASP A 11 -10.67 -24.79 6.35
C ASP A 11 -9.90 -23.72 7.16
N PRO A 12 -10.18 -23.54 8.46
CA PRO A 12 -9.48 -22.55 9.29
C PRO A 12 -7.99 -22.85 9.48
N VAL A 13 -7.53 -24.07 9.21
CA VAL A 13 -6.10 -24.42 9.25
C VAL A 13 -5.44 -24.42 7.88
N SER A 14 -6.11 -23.89 6.86
CA SER A 14 -5.54 -23.79 5.52
C SER A 14 -4.24 -22.99 5.51
N ALA A 15 -3.33 -23.34 4.60
CA ALA A 15 -2.05 -22.65 4.48
C ALA A 15 -2.21 -21.14 4.24
N LEU A 16 -3.26 -20.74 3.51
CA LEU A 16 -3.56 -19.33 3.23
C LEU A 16 -3.82 -18.51 4.50
N LEU A 17 -4.42 -19.11 5.53
CA LEU A 17 -4.76 -18.42 6.77
C LEU A 17 -3.60 -18.49 7.76
N VAL A 18 -3.12 -19.69 7.99
CA VAL A 18 -2.14 -20.00 9.05
C VAL A 18 -0.76 -19.42 8.75
N SER A 19 -0.33 -19.40 7.48
CA SER A 19 1.03 -18.95 7.15
C SER A 19 1.27 -17.50 7.54
N ALA A 20 0.35 -16.58 7.23
CA ALA A 20 0.54 -15.17 7.58
C ALA A 20 0.42 -14.95 9.09
N GLU A 21 -0.52 -15.60 9.75
CA GLU A 21 -0.68 -15.51 11.21
C GLU A 21 0.60 -15.94 11.93
N ARG A 22 1.17 -17.08 11.54
CA ARG A 22 2.42 -17.59 12.10
C ARG A 22 3.60 -16.68 11.78
N SER A 23 3.73 -16.21 10.55
CA SER A 23 4.79 -15.26 10.18
C SER A 23 4.72 -13.97 11.00
N LEU A 24 3.53 -13.41 11.17
CA LEU A 24 3.32 -12.20 11.98
C LEU A 24 3.60 -12.44 13.46
N ALA A 25 3.16 -13.57 14.02
CA ALA A 25 3.41 -13.92 15.41
C ALA A 25 4.89 -14.19 15.70
N ALA A 26 5.62 -14.77 14.75
CA ALA A 26 7.05 -15.02 14.88
C ALA A 26 7.88 -13.73 14.81
N GLU A 27 7.46 -12.79 13.97
CA GLU A 27 8.19 -11.53 13.76
C GLU A 27 7.85 -10.46 14.80
N PHE A 28 6.58 -10.41 15.24
CA PHE A 28 6.07 -9.38 16.14
C PHE A 28 5.21 -9.96 17.27
N PRO A 29 5.63 -9.79 18.53
CA PRO A 29 4.78 -10.11 19.68
C PRO A 29 3.42 -9.40 19.57
N PRO A 30 2.30 -10.04 19.98
CA PRO A 30 0.96 -9.47 19.88
C PRO A 30 0.82 -8.06 20.50
N GLN A 31 1.59 -7.78 21.55
CA GLN A 31 1.57 -6.52 22.29
C GLN A 31 2.51 -5.46 21.70
N ALA A 32 3.28 -5.78 20.65
CA ALA A 32 4.18 -4.85 20.02
C ALA A 32 3.38 -3.78 19.27
N GLN A 33 3.68 -2.50 19.51
CA GLN A 33 3.05 -1.39 18.78
C GLN A 33 3.20 -1.51 17.26
N ALA A 34 4.30 -2.13 16.80
CA ALA A 34 4.52 -2.44 15.39
C ALA A 34 3.40 -3.32 14.79
N ARG A 35 2.82 -4.26 15.55
CA ARG A 35 1.72 -5.10 15.07
C ARG A 35 0.44 -4.29 14.89
N THR A 36 0.11 -3.41 15.83
CA THR A 36 -1.04 -2.51 15.73
C THR A 36 -0.89 -1.53 14.57
N VAL A 37 0.30 -0.95 14.40
CA VAL A 37 0.61 -0.05 13.27
C VAL A 37 0.54 -0.80 11.94
N LEU A 38 1.06 -2.03 11.87
CA LEU A 38 0.99 -2.85 10.68
C LEU A 38 -0.46 -3.21 10.30
N ALA A 39 -1.30 -3.53 11.28
CA ALA A 39 -2.72 -3.76 11.06
C ALA A 39 -3.45 -2.51 10.54
N ALA A 40 -3.15 -1.32 11.09
CA ALA A 40 -3.70 -0.06 10.61
C ALA A 40 -3.28 0.26 9.15
N ILE A 41 -2.03 -0.05 8.77
CA ILE A 41 -1.59 0.09 7.37
C ILE A 41 -2.28 -0.95 6.48
N GLY A 42 -2.41 -2.18 6.97
CA GLY A 42 -3.06 -3.29 6.27
C GLY A 42 -4.56 -3.06 6.01
N SER A 43 -5.26 -2.34 6.89
CA SER A 43 -6.65 -1.94 6.66
C SER A 43 -6.81 -0.87 5.58
N GLY A 44 -5.71 -0.27 5.13
CA GLY A 44 -5.67 0.66 4.00
C GLY A 44 -5.27 2.08 4.37
N GLU A 45 -4.95 2.37 5.64
CA GLU A 45 -4.47 3.69 6.03
C GLU A 45 -3.03 3.93 5.57
N ARG A 46 -2.80 5.09 4.96
CA ARG A 46 -1.51 5.39 4.29
C ARG A 46 -0.79 6.59 4.87
N THR A 47 -1.49 7.49 5.55
CA THR A 47 -0.88 8.73 6.07
C THR A 47 -0.56 8.56 7.55
N PHE A 48 0.51 9.21 8.01
CA PHE A 48 0.93 9.16 9.41
C PHE A 48 -0.24 9.46 10.38
N THR A 49 -1.01 10.52 10.11
CA THR A 49 -2.15 10.93 10.94
C THR A 49 -3.27 9.90 10.96
N ASN A 50 -3.62 9.31 9.82
CA ASN A 50 -4.69 8.31 9.79
C ASN A 50 -4.25 6.99 10.42
N ILE A 51 -3.00 6.57 10.19
CA ILE A 51 -2.42 5.39 10.84
C ILE A 51 -2.42 5.57 12.35
N ALA A 52 -2.03 6.75 12.87
CA ALA A 52 -2.10 7.06 14.29
C ALA A 52 -3.51 6.87 14.86
N ARG A 53 -4.51 7.41 14.16
CA ARG A 53 -5.93 7.32 14.55
C ARG A 53 -6.42 5.87 14.54
N ALA A 54 -6.19 5.15 13.45
CA ALA A 54 -6.63 3.76 13.29
C ALA A 54 -5.92 2.81 14.25
N ALA A 55 -4.67 3.11 14.64
CA ALA A 55 -3.92 2.34 15.63
C ALA A 55 -4.31 2.66 17.09
N GLY A 56 -5.45 3.32 17.34
CA GLY A 56 -5.93 3.65 18.68
C GLY A 56 -5.41 4.97 19.24
N GLY A 57 -5.03 5.91 18.39
CA GLY A 57 -4.56 7.24 18.82
C GLY A 57 -3.13 7.25 19.36
N ILE A 58 -2.24 6.41 18.80
CA ILE A 58 -0.83 6.34 19.20
C ILE A 58 -0.17 7.73 19.04
N ALA A 59 0.59 8.14 20.05
CA ALA A 59 1.36 9.38 20.00
C ALA A 59 2.41 9.36 18.88
N ALA A 60 2.87 10.54 18.45
CA ALA A 60 3.77 10.68 17.31
C ALA A 60 5.10 9.92 17.46
N THR A 61 5.80 10.07 18.59
CA THR A 61 7.12 9.44 18.78
C THR A 61 7.07 7.89 18.80
N PRO A 62 6.14 7.24 19.52
CA PRO A 62 5.99 5.79 19.42
C PRO A 62 5.57 5.30 18.02
N LEU A 63 4.66 6.03 17.34
CA LEU A 63 4.28 5.70 15.96
C LEU A 63 5.48 5.78 15.00
N GLN A 64 6.29 6.84 15.10
CA GLN A 64 7.49 7.00 14.29
C GLN A 64 8.45 5.82 14.45
N ARG A 65 8.74 5.41 15.70
CA ARG A 65 9.61 4.25 15.96
C ARG A 65 9.05 2.95 15.40
N ALA A 66 7.73 2.75 15.47
CA ALA A 66 7.08 1.58 14.89
C ALA A 66 7.18 1.58 13.35
N LEU A 67 6.97 2.72 12.71
CA LEU A 67 7.10 2.86 11.25
C LEU A 67 8.55 2.68 10.79
N GLU A 68 9.53 3.21 11.52
CA GLU A 68 10.96 2.99 11.28
C GLU A 68 11.29 1.50 11.35
N LEU A 69 10.92 0.82 12.43
CA LEU A 69 11.12 -0.62 12.59
C LEU A 69 10.51 -1.44 11.45
N LEU A 70 9.26 -1.15 11.06
CA LEU A 70 8.57 -1.85 9.98
C LEU A 70 9.20 -1.58 8.61
N THR A 71 9.72 -0.36 8.40
CA THR A 71 10.40 0.03 7.17
C THR A 71 11.78 -0.62 7.07
N ASP A 72 12.55 -0.63 8.15
CA ASP A 72 13.88 -1.25 8.23
C ASP A 72 13.80 -2.77 8.00
N LYS A 73 12.75 -3.42 8.51
CA LYS A 73 12.44 -4.83 8.25
C LYS A 73 11.88 -5.09 6.84
N ARG A 74 11.68 -4.05 6.02
CA ARG A 74 11.10 -4.10 4.66
C ARG A 74 9.69 -4.69 4.61
N ILE A 75 8.96 -4.65 5.72
CA ILE A 75 7.56 -5.10 5.80
C ILE A 75 6.61 -3.98 5.36
N VAL A 76 7.00 -2.74 5.61
CA VAL A 76 6.32 -1.54 5.14
C VAL A 76 7.23 -0.78 4.18
N ALA A 77 6.67 -0.29 3.08
CA ALA A 77 7.31 0.69 2.22
C ALA A 77 6.79 2.08 2.58
N ALA A 78 7.71 3.04 2.73
CA ALA A 78 7.42 4.46 2.92
C ALA A 78 7.73 5.22 1.63
N GLU A 79 6.69 5.62 0.90
CA GLU A 79 6.79 6.27 -0.41
C GLU A 79 6.64 7.78 -0.27
N LEU A 80 7.42 8.52 -1.04
CA LEU A 80 7.23 9.95 -1.25
C LEU A 80 6.62 10.17 -2.63
N PRO A 81 5.84 11.25 -2.81
CA PRO A 81 5.34 11.57 -4.12
C PRO A 81 6.52 11.93 -5.04
N VAL A 82 6.45 11.51 -6.29
CA VAL A 82 7.33 11.96 -7.36
C VAL A 82 7.07 13.46 -7.54
N SER A 83 8.05 14.29 -7.19
CA SER A 83 7.90 15.74 -7.23
C SER A 83 9.23 16.42 -7.56
N LEU A 84 9.14 17.54 -8.26
CA LEU A 84 10.29 18.42 -8.54
C LEU A 84 10.76 19.17 -7.28
N ARG A 85 9.97 19.16 -6.20
CA ARG A 85 10.30 19.77 -4.91
C ARG A 85 10.36 18.71 -3.80
N PRO A 86 11.20 18.89 -2.77
CA PRO A 86 11.17 18.02 -1.61
C PRO A 86 9.77 18.02 -0.96
N SER A 87 9.14 16.85 -0.89
CA SER A 87 7.89 16.65 -0.14
C SER A 87 8.16 15.84 1.13
N LYS A 88 7.34 16.07 2.16
CA LYS A 88 7.30 15.29 3.40
C LYS A 88 6.04 14.42 3.50
N ASP A 89 5.21 14.40 2.46
CA ASP A 89 3.90 13.74 2.45
C ASP A 89 4.06 12.23 2.24
N ARG A 90 4.71 11.55 3.18
CA ARG A 90 4.95 10.11 3.10
C ARG A 90 3.65 9.33 3.13
N ARG A 91 3.57 8.32 2.26
CA ARG A 91 2.54 7.29 2.30
C ARG A 91 3.15 5.94 2.62
N TYR A 92 2.50 5.21 3.52
CA TYR A 92 2.94 3.91 3.99
C TYR A 92 2.07 2.81 3.37
N ARG A 93 2.68 1.69 3.00
CA ARG A 93 1.97 0.49 2.54
C ARG A 93 2.68 -0.77 3.01
N VAL A 94 1.92 -1.84 3.21
CA VAL A 94 2.50 -3.19 3.38
C VAL A 94 3.23 -3.57 2.09
N ALA A 95 4.51 -3.92 2.19
CA ALA A 95 5.37 -4.18 1.04
C ALA A 95 5.00 -5.49 0.34
N ASP A 96 4.77 -6.55 1.12
CA ASP A 96 4.43 -7.87 0.64
C ASP A 96 2.95 -7.96 0.18
N PRO A 97 2.67 -8.38 -1.08
CA PRO A 97 1.31 -8.49 -1.59
C PRO A 97 0.43 -9.48 -0.83
N TYR A 98 1.00 -10.58 -0.34
CA TYR A 98 0.26 -11.60 0.40
C TYR A 98 -0.12 -11.10 1.80
N LEU A 99 0.80 -10.48 2.55
CA LEU A 99 0.48 -9.85 3.83
C LEU A 99 -0.51 -8.71 3.67
N ARG A 100 -0.44 -7.94 2.58
CA ARG A 100 -1.44 -6.90 2.28
C ARG A 100 -2.82 -7.51 2.06
N PHE A 101 -2.92 -8.61 1.31
CA PHE A 101 -4.17 -9.35 1.13
C PHE A 101 -4.70 -9.84 2.48
N TRP A 102 -3.85 -10.52 3.23
CA TRP A 102 -4.22 -11.13 4.50
C TRP A 102 -4.67 -10.08 5.52
N LEU A 103 -3.90 -9.01 5.75
CA LEU A 103 -4.23 -7.97 6.73
C LEU A 103 -5.50 -7.18 6.37
N HIS A 104 -5.79 -7.03 5.07
CA HIS A 104 -6.96 -6.27 4.62
C HIS A 104 -8.24 -7.10 4.62
N LEU A 105 -8.17 -8.35 4.15
CA LEU A 105 -9.34 -9.15 3.80
C LEU A 105 -9.55 -10.38 4.69
N LEU A 106 -8.49 -10.92 5.28
CA LEU A 106 -8.56 -12.18 6.03
C LEU A 106 -8.48 -11.96 7.54
N GLY A 107 -7.46 -11.22 8.00
CA GLY A 107 -7.21 -10.94 9.41
C GLY A 107 -8.46 -10.45 10.17
N PRO A 108 -9.19 -9.43 9.66
CA PRO A 108 -10.42 -8.95 10.28
C PRO A 108 -11.58 -9.97 10.30
N SER A 109 -11.50 -11.03 9.50
CA SER A 109 -12.54 -12.06 9.36
C SER A 109 -12.11 -13.43 9.88
N MET A 110 -10.95 -13.55 10.53
CA MET A 110 -10.45 -14.81 11.11
C MET A 110 -11.47 -15.45 12.06
N GLU A 111 -12.01 -14.65 12.96
CA GLU A 111 -13.05 -15.06 13.91
C GLU A 111 -14.32 -15.63 13.24
N GLU A 112 -14.67 -15.12 12.06
CA GLU A 112 -15.81 -15.61 11.27
C GLU A 112 -15.48 -16.91 10.55
N ILE A 113 -14.27 -16.99 9.98
CA ILE A 113 -13.75 -18.19 9.31
C ILE A 113 -13.63 -19.36 10.29
N GLU A 114 -13.10 -19.13 11.49
CA GLU A 114 -12.97 -20.12 12.56
C GLU A 114 -14.33 -20.68 13.02
N ARG A 115 -15.41 -19.90 12.88
CA ARG A 115 -16.79 -20.33 13.15
C ARG A 115 -17.43 -21.06 11.97
N GLY A 116 -16.65 -21.41 10.94
CA GLY A 116 -17.11 -22.10 9.73
C GLY A 116 -17.90 -21.21 8.78
N ARG A 117 -17.78 -19.88 8.90
CA ARG A 117 -18.51 -18.90 8.08
C ARG A 117 -17.63 -18.21 7.03
N GLY A 118 -16.65 -18.94 6.48
CA GLY A 118 -15.80 -18.47 5.39
C GLY A 118 -16.55 -18.08 4.12
N ASP A 119 -17.78 -18.57 3.94
CA ASP A 119 -18.71 -18.17 2.87
C ASP A 119 -18.99 -16.66 2.89
N LEU A 120 -19.18 -16.08 4.07
CA LEU A 120 -19.44 -14.66 4.25
C LEU A 120 -18.21 -13.82 3.92
N THR A 121 -17.04 -14.25 4.38
CA THR A 121 -15.75 -13.62 4.02
C THR A 121 -15.55 -13.64 2.51
N LEU A 122 -15.80 -14.77 1.85
CA LEU A 122 -15.65 -14.89 0.39
C LEU A 122 -16.57 -13.93 -0.36
N ALA A 123 -17.82 -13.79 0.08
CA ALA A 123 -18.77 -12.83 -0.49
C ALA A 123 -18.26 -11.39 -0.39
N ARG A 124 -17.79 -10.97 0.79
CA ARG A 124 -17.21 -9.64 1.01
C ARG A 124 -15.95 -9.41 0.16
N ILE A 125 -15.10 -10.42 0.01
CA ILE A 125 -13.90 -10.32 -0.85
C ILE A 125 -14.31 -10.08 -2.30
N ARG A 126 -15.34 -10.79 -2.80
CA ARG A 126 -15.84 -10.62 -4.17
C ARG A 126 -16.35 -9.20 -4.41
N GLU A 127 -17.14 -8.67 -3.47
CA GLU A 127 -17.68 -7.30 -3.55
C GLU A 127 -16.57 -6.24 -3.59
N ASN A 128 -15.51 -6.42 -2.80
CA ASN A 128 -14.43 -5.44 -2.67
C ASN A 128 -13.24 -5.69 -3.61
N TRP A 129 -13.32 -6.72 -4.47
CA TRP A 129 -12.19 -7.21 -5.24
C TRP A 129 -11.58 -6.15 -6.16
N THR A 130 -12.40 -5.44 -6.93
CA THR A 130 -11.93 -4.44 -7.91
C THR A 130 -11.13 -3.34 -7.23
N SER A 131 -11.67 -2.79 -6.14
CA SER A 131 -11.04 -1.70 -5.39
C SER A 131 -9.76 -2.13 -4.68
N TRP A 132 -9.75 -3.34 -4.13
CA TRP A 132 -8.52 -3.88 -3.54
C TRP A 132 -7.46 -4.18 -4.61
N ARG A 133 -7.83 -4.85 -5.70
CA ARG A 133 -6.94 -5.24 -6.81
C ARG A 133 -6.24 -4.03 -7.42
N GLY A 134 -6.97 -2.94 -7.72
CA GLY A 134 -6.38 -1.75 -8.33
C GLY A 134 -5.23 -1.20 -7.47
N ARG A 135 -5.45 -1.09 -6.16
CA ARG A 135 -4.43 -0.64 -5.19
C ARG A 135 -3.32 -1.66 -4.94
N ALA A 136 -3.61 -2.96 -5.08
CA ALA A 136 -2.64 -4.02 -4.90
C ALA A 136 -1.65 -4.10 -6.07
N VAL A 137 -2.13 -3.92 -7.30
CA VAL A 137 -1.33 -4.07 -8.52
C VAL A 137 -0.50 -2.84 -8.86
N GLU A 138 -0.95 -1.66 -8.46
CA GLU A 138 -0.30 -0.37 -8.77
C GLU A 138 1.21 -0.34 -8.47
N PRO A 139 1.72 -0.77 -7.30
CA PRO A 139 3.16 -0.81 -7.05
C PRO A 139 3.94 -1.74 -7.98
N LEU A 140 3.34 -2.87 -8.39
CA LEU A 140 3.98 -3.82 -9.32
C LEU A 140 4.08 -3.22 -10.72
N VAL A 141 3.05 -2.50 -11.16
CA VAL A 141 3.06 -1.79 -12.44
C VAL A 141 4.13 -0.70 -12.44
N ARG A 142 4.23 0.10 -11.36
CA ARG A 142 5.29 1.11 -11.21
C ARG A 142 6.69 0.49 -11.29
N GLU A 143 6.90 -0.62 -10.59
CA GLU A 143 8.18 -1.32 -10.61
C GLU A 143 8.51 -1.90 -11.99
N ALA A 144 7.52 -2.48 -12.68
CA ALA A 144 7.69 -2.97 -14.04
C ALA A 144 8.05 -1.84 -15.01
N LEU A 145 7.34 -0.70 -14.94
CA LEU A 145 7.63 0.48 -15.75
C LEU A 145 9.03 1.03 -15.48
N ALA A 146 9.42 1.15 -14.20
CA ALA A 146 10.76 1.62 -13.83
C ALA A 146 11.90 0.75 -14.43
N ARG A 147 11.63 -0.53 -14.70
CA ARG A 147 12.61 -1.48 -15.27
C ARG A 147 12.56 -1.57 -16.79
N THR A 148 11.44 -1.21 -17.41
CA THR A 148 11.18 -1.42 -18.84
C THR A 148 11.33 -0.15 -19.67
N LEU A 149 11.22 1.03 -19.05
CA LEU A 149 11.37 2.28 -19.77
C LEU A 149 12.82 2.57 -20.18
N PRO A 150 13.06 3.19 -21.35
CA PRO A 150 12.05 3.53 -22.38
C PRO A 150 11.53 2.31 -23.16
N ASP A 151 10.32 2.42 -23.72
CA ASP A 151 9.73 1.45 -24.66
C ASP A 151 9.05 2.22 -25.82
N ASP A 152 8.61 1.53 -26.87
CA ASP A 152 8.00 2.07 -28.10
C ASP A 152 6.82 3.03 -27.85
N ARG A 153 6.18 2.95 -26.67
CA ARG A 153 4.99 3.74 -26.32
C ARG A 153 5.24 4.82 -25.27
N LEU A 154 6.33 4.74 -24.51
CA LEU A 154 6.56 5.60 -23.36
C LEU A 154 8.03 6.07 -23.31
N PRO A 155 8.25 7.38 -23.09
CA PRO A 155 9.60 7.94 -23.04
C PRO A 155 10.39 7.40 -21.82
N ALA A 156 11.70 7.63 -21.84
CA ALA A 156 12.54 7.32 -20.69
C ALA A 156 12.12 8.18 -19.49
N ALA A 157 11.89 7.56 -18.34
CA ALA A 157 11.56 8.24 -17.10
C ALA A 157 12.54 7.80 -16.01
N PRO A 158 13.55 8.63 -15.67
CA PRO A 158 14.50 8.34 -14.58
C PRO A 158 13.85 8.11 -13.21
N ALA A 159 12.66 8.67 -12.99
CA ALA A 159 11.86 8.40 -11.80
C ALA A 159 10.44 7.97 -12.20
N VAL A 160 9.98 6.84 -11.64
CA VAL A 160 8.60 6.35 -11.77
C VAL A 160 8.01 6.16 -10.37
N GLY A 161 6.81 6.67 -10.15
CA GLY A 161 6.13 6.55 -8.86
C GLY A 161 4.74 7.18 -8.86
N GLY A 162 4.17 7.43 -7.69
CA GLY A 162 2.91 8.14 -7.55
C GLY A 162 3.10 9.63 -7.33
N TYR A 163 2.08 10.41 -7.64
CA TYR A 163 2.01 11.81 -7.28
C TYR A 163 0.77 12.05 -6.42
N TRP A 164 0.92 12.83 -5.35
CA TRP A 164 -0.19 13.30 -4.54
C TRP A 164 0.16 14.60 -3.84
N THR A 165 -0.87 15.38 -3.52
CA THR A 165 -0.76 16.59 -2.72
C THR A 165 -1.01 16.28 -1.24
N ARG A 166 -0.55 17.17 -0.35
CA ARG A 166 -0.81 17.08 1.09
C ARG A 166 -2.30 17.06 1.44
N THR A 167 -3.09 17.80 0.67
CA THR A 167 -4.55 17.92 0.81
C THR A 167 -5.32 16.77 0.17
N ASN A 168 -4.64 15.91 -0.59
CA ASN A 168 -5.23 14.76 -1.29
C ASN A 168 -6.29 15.12 -2.35
N ASP A 169 -6.32 16.37 -2.80
CA ASP A 169 -7.17 16.87 -3.88
C ASP A 169 -6.72 16.38 -5.26
N VAL A 170 -5.42 16.08 -5.41
CA VAL A 170 -4.86 15.44 -6.61
C VAL A 170 -4.11 14.19 -6.19
N GLU A 171 -4.43 13.08 -6.86
CA GLU A 171 -3.73 11.80 -6.73
C GLU A 171 -3.62 11.17 -8.12
N ILE A 172 -2.37 10.94 -8.55
CA ILE A 172 -2.05 10.21 -9.77
C ILE A 172 -1.28 8.96 -9.36
N ASP A 173 -1.85 7.80 -9.70
CA ASP A 173 -1.29 6.52 -9.29
C ASP A 173 0.06 6.26 -9.97
N ILE A 174 0.25 6.64 -11.23
CA ILE A 174 1.51 6.39 -11.94
C ILE A 174 1.95 7.64 -12.68
N VAL A 175 3.18 8.06 -12.42
CA VAL A 175 3.85 9.23 -13.01
C VAL A 175 5.28 8.87 -13.36
N GLY A 176 5.71 9.26 -14.55
CA GLY A 176 7.12 9.29 -14.96
C GLY A 176 7.65 10.73 -14.97
N ALA A 177 8.85 10.96 -14.44
CA ALA A 177 9.47 12.29 -14.41
C ALA A 177 10.96 12.26 -14.76
N ASP A 178 11.42 13.32 -15.43
CA ASP A 178 12.85 13.58 -15.62
C ASP A 178 13.51 13.90 -14.27
N GLY A 179 14.58 13.17 -13.94
CA GLY A 179 15.27 13.26 -12.65
C GLY A 179 16.03 14.57 -12.42
N ARG A 180 15.92 15.56 -13.32
CA ARG A 180 16.59 16.85 -13.19
C ARG A 180 15.92 17.69 -12.11
N ARG A 181 16.51 17.63 -10.91
CA ARG A 181 16.24 18.57 -9.81
C ARG A 181 16.31 20.01 -10.31
N GLY A 182 15.14 20.66 -10.39
CA GLY A 182 14.90 22.11 -10.35
C GLY A 182 15.93 23.01 -11.04
N THR A 183 15.73 23.28 -12.32
CA THR A 183 16.12 24.60 -12.86
C THR A 183 14.89 25.51 -12.74
N ARG A 184 15.02 26.60 -11.99
CA ARG A 184 13.94 27.55 -11.73
C ARG A 184 13.39 28.08 -13.06
N VAL A 185 12.10 27.89 -13.31
CA VAL A 185 11.34 28.69 -14.28
C VAL A 185 10.20 29.38 -13.51
N GLY A 186 10.07 30.67 -13.78
CA GLY A 186 9.31 31.64 -13.01
C GLY A 186 7.80 31.44 -13.01
N GLU A 187 7.16 32.27 -12.19
CA GLU A 187 5.74 32.32 -11.91
C GLU A 187 4.87 32.30 -13.17
N ARG A 188 4.06 31.24 -13.29
CA ARG A 188 2.65 31.18 -13.74
C ARG A 188 2.41 29.89 -14.52
N ASP A 189 2.10 28.83 -13.79
CA ASP A 189 1.01 27.87 -14.05
C ASP A 189 1.26 26.59 -13.23
N GLN A 190 0.29 26.24 -12.38
CA GLN A 190 0.44 25.22 -11.35
C GLN A 190 0.29 23.77 -11.87
N ALA A 191 0.12 23.55 -13.18
CA ALA A 191 -0.14 22.22 -13.74
C ALA A 191 0.83 21.76 -14.84
N GLU A 192 1.71 22.61 -15.37
CA GLU A 192 2.74 22.19 -16.34
C GLU A 192 4.08 21.95 -15.63
N GLN A 193 4.11 20.92 -14.79
CA GLN A 193 5.35 20.36 -14.25
C GLN A 193 5.73 19.20 -15.17
N THR A 194 7.00 19.09 -15.56
CA THR A 194 7.51 18.15 -16.60
C THR A 194 7.27 16.67 -16.24
N LEU A 195 6.02 16.25 -16.33
CA LEU A 195 5.56 14.88 -16.26
C LEU A 195 5.68 14.33 -17.67
N GLU A 196 6.48 13.28 -17.83
CA GLU A 196 6.61 12.59 -19.12
C GLU A 196 5.32 11.83 -19.44
N PHE A 197 4.63 11.33 -18.41
CA PHE A 197 3.30 10.74 -18.49
C PHE A 197 2.64 10.62 -17.11
N GLY A 198 1.31 10.49 -17.08
CA GLY A 198 0.54 10.25 -15.86
C GLY A 198 -0.79 9.51 -16.12
N PHE A 199 -1.12 8.52 -15.30
CA PHE A 199 -2.41 7.79 -15.39
C PHE A 199 -2.86 7.20 -14.04
N ASN A 200 -4.16 6.98 -13.91
CA ASN A 200 -4.79 6.33 -12.76
C ASN A 200 -5.11 4.86 -13.05
N VAL A 201 -4.88 4.00 -12.06
CA VAL A 201 -5.34 2.61 -12.11
C VAL A 201 -6.81 2.62 -11.71
N GLN A 202 -7.70 2.08 -12.56
CA GLN A 202 -9.13 1.99 -12.22
C GLN A 202 -9.31 1.31 -10.86
N ARG A 203 -9.91 2.03 -9.91
CA ARG A 203 -10.23 1.59 -8.54
C ARG A 203 -11.66 1.10 -8.46
#